data_AF-A0A2D6X1H4-F1
#
_entry.id   AF-A0A2D6X1H4-F1
#
_cell.length_a   1.000
_cell.length_b   1.000
_cell.length_c   1.000
_cell.angle_alpha   90.00
_cell.angle_beta   90.00
_cell.angle_gamma   90.00
#
_symmetry.space_group_name_H-M   'P 1'
#
loop_
_entity.id
_entity.type
_entity.pdbx_description
1 polymer ?
#
loop_
_entity_poly.entity_id
_entity_poly.type
_entity_poly.pdbx_seq_one_letter_code
_entity_poly.pdbx_strand_id
1 'polypeptide(L)'
;MNFRDIIVFDFETGSRNPLTTQPTQIAAIALHGRKLTIQPGGIFNSEIRPIIDDKKAIEAGVDPLEEEALEITGKNRKALAKAPLPKTVWKKFEDFCNKFNFRGSSYTAPIAAGYNIIGFDLPIAQRMCEMYGTTDTRGRQSIFNPIFKLDLMDMVFSWTENNREFKSISMDFLREYMGFPEESKENAHDALQDVKDTANILIKFLKFQRNISQKTKFEKAFANGEFYV
;
A
#
# COMPACT_ATOMS: atom_id res chain seq x y z
N MET A 1 -7.03 22.23 -1.92
CA MET A 1 -6.48 21.76 -0.62
C MET A 1 -6.85 20.28 -0.44
N ASN A 2 -5.95 19.43 0.07
CA ASN A 2 -6.25 18.00 0.22
C ASN A 2 -7.08 17.73 1.49
N PHE A 3 -8.29 17.19 1.30
CA PHE A 3 -9.21 16.78 2.38
C PHE A 3 -9.30 15.27 2.56
N ARG A 4 -8.59 14.49 1.74
CA ARG A 4 -8.60 13.02 1.79
C ARG A 4 -7.55 12.54 2.75
N ASP A 5 -7.92 11.59 3.58
CA ASP A 5 -6.97 10.78 4.31
C ASP A 5 -6.20 9.86 3.37
N ILE A 6 -5.08 9.34 3.84
CA ILE A 6 -4.19 8.46 3.10
C ILE A 6 -4.24 7.10 3.81
N ILE A 7 -4.58 6.04 3.08
CA ILE A 7 -4.45 4.67 3.59
C ILE A 7 -3.14 4.11 3.06
N VAL A 8 -2.16 3.98 3.93
CA VAL A 8 -0.94 3.20 3.65
C VAL A 8 -1.30 1.74 3.92
N PHE A 9 -1.18 0.85 2.95
CA PHE A 9 -1.48 -0.57 3.14
C PHE A 9 -0.51 -1.46 2.37
N ASP A 10 -0.48 -2.72 2.80
CA ASP A 10 0.40 -3.75 2.27
C ASP A 10 -0.26 -5.13 2.45
N PHE A 11 0.02 -6.03 1.53
CA PHE A 11 -0.35 -7.44 1.62
C PHE A 11 0.90 -8.32 1.78
N GLU A 12 0.81 -9.31 2.66
CA GLU A 12 1.59 -10.53 2.43
C GLU A 12 0.83 -11.43 1.45
N THR A 13 1.58 -12.13 0.59
CA THR A 13 1.01 -12.95 -0.48
C THR A 13 1.64 -14.34 -0.55
N GLY A 14 0.93 -15.28 -1.17
CA GLY A 14 1.39 -16.66 -1.36
C GLY A 14 2.27 -16.88 -2.60
N SER A 15 2.46 -15.87 -3.45
CA SER A 15 3.28 -15.92 -4.67
C SER A 15 3.61 -14.49 -5.15
N ARG A 16 4.41 -14.36 -6.21
CA ARG A 16 4.91 -13.06 -6.72
C ARG A 16 4.06 -12.42 -7.82
N ASN A 17 3.02 -13.07 -8.36
CA ASN A 17 2.23 -12.49 -9.44
C ASN A 17 0.99 -11.76 -8.88
N PRO A 18 0.91 -10.42 -8.91
CA PRO A 18 -0.21 -9.70 -8.30
C PRO A 18 -1.57 -10.00 -8.97
N LEU A 19 -1.57 -10.50 -10.21
CA LEU A 19 -2.79 -10.85 -10.94
C LEU A 19 -3.38 -12.20 -10.53
N THR A 20 -2.59 -13.10 -9.96
CA THR A 20 -3.04 -14.47 -9.64
C THR A 20 -2.71 -14.88 -8.20
N THR A 21 -1.84 -14.17 -7.49
CA THR A 21 -1.48 -14.48 -6.11
C THR A 21 -2.67 -14.42 -5.16
N GLN A 22 -2.53 -15.11 -4.03
CA GLN A 22 -3.51 -15.15 -2.95
C GLN A 22 -2.98 -14.33 -1.76
N PRO A 23 -3.74 -13.37 -1.23
CA PRO A 23 -3.34 -12.64 -0.04
C PRO A 23 -3.39 -13.54 1.20
N THR A 24 -2.34 -13.47 2.02
CA THR A 24 -2.20 -14.23 3.27
C THR A 24 -2.30 -13.33 4.50
N GLN A 25 -2.03 -12.03 4.35
CA GLN A 25 -2.25 -11.00 5.37
C GLN A 25 -2.57 -9.67 4.69
N ILE A 26 -3.28 -8.79 5.37
CA ILE A 26 -3.43 -7.39 4.99
C ILE A 26 -3.27 -6.50 6.22
N ALA A 27 -2.48 -5.45 6.10
CA ALA A 27 -2.38 -4.41 7.11
C ALA A 27 -2.57 -3.03 6.50
N ALA A 28 -3.00 -2.07 7.32
CA ALA A 28 -3.12 -0.68 6.89
C ALA A 28 -3.02 0.33 8.03
N ILE A 29 -2.53 1.52 7.70
CA ILE A 29 -2.52 2.72 8.55
C ILE A 29 -3.23 3.85 7.82
N ALA A 30 -4.23 4.44 8.48
CA ALA A 30 -4.91 5.65 8.02
C ALA A 30 -4.22 6.89 8.57
N LEU A 31 -3.68 7.72 7.68
CA LEU A 31 -3.04 8.99 8.01
C LEU A 31 -3.95 10.16 7.66
N HIS A 32 -4.06 11.12 8.57
CA HIS A 32 -4.75 12.37 8.31
C HIS A 32 -4.04 13.11 7.16
N GLY A 33 -4.75 13.39 6.07
CA GLY A 33 -4.13 13.88 4.82
C GLY A 33 -3.28 15.16 4.96
N ARG A 34 -3.67 16.07 5.86
CA ARG A 34 -2.91 17.30 6.15
C ARG A 34 -1.90 17.16 7.30
N LYS A 35 -2.32 16.66 8.46
CA LYS A 35 -1.47 16.57 9.66
C LYS A 35 -0.39 15.49 9.57
N LEU A 36 -0.58 14.48 8.71
CA LEU A 36 0.29 13.31 8.60
C LEU A 36 0.47 12.58 9.94
N THR A 37 -0.62 12.51 10.70
CA THR A 37 -0.73 11.77 11.96
C THR A 37 -1.71 10.63 11.77
N ILE A 38 -1.54 9.54 12.50
CA ILE A 38 -2.48 8.42 12.49
C ILE A 38 -3.87 8.93 12.90
N GLN A 39 -4.90 8.53 12.15
CA GLN A 39 -6.28 8.82 12.50
C GLN A 39 -6.75 7.93 13.66
N PRO A 40 -7.67 8.38 14.53
CA PRO A 40 -8.27 7.52 15.55
C PRO A 40 -8.87 6.25 14.94
N GLY A 41 -8.50 5.09 15.48
CA GLY A 41 -8.89 3.78 14.91
C GLY A 41 -8.27 3.48 13.53
N GLY A 42 -7.22 4.21 13.15
CA GLY A 42 -6.55 4.15 11.85
C GLY A 42 -5.50 3.07 11.73
N ILE A 43 -5.66 1.92 12.40
CA ILE A 43 -4.80 0.76 12.22
C ILE A 43 -5.69 -0.45 11.93
N PHE A 44 -5.34 -1.20 10.89
CA PHE A 44 -5.95 -2.47 10.50
C PHE A 44 -4.85 -3.53 10.35
N ASN A 45 -5.10 -4.75 10.81
CA ASN A 45 -4.25 -5.91 10.56
C ASN A 45 -5.11 -7.17 10.62
N SER A 46 -4.95 -8.08 9.66
CA SER A 46 -5.60 -9.39 9.68
C SER A 46 -4.87 -10.37 8.77
N GLU A 47 -4.65 -11.58 9.27
CA GLU A 47 -4.40 -12.75 8.43
C GLU A 47 -5.62 -13.00 7.53
N ILE A 48 -5.37 -13.62 6.37
CA ILE A 48 -6.35 -14.04 5.37
C ILE A 48 -6.11 -15.51 5.06
N ARG A 49 -7.16 -16.32 5.00
CA ARG A 49 -7.08 -17.73 4.63
C ARG A 49 -7.04 -17.87 3.09
N PRO A 50 -5.90 -18.21 2.47
CA PRO A 50 -5.86 -18.60 1.07
C PRO A 50 -6.46 -20.00 0.88
N ILE A 51 -6.64 -20.40 -0.38
CA ILE A 51 -6.90 -21.78 -0.78
C ILE A 51 -5.63 -22.59 -0.52
N ILE A 52 -5.70 -23.49 0.47
CA ILE A 52 -4.55 -24.28 0.93
C ILE A 52 -4.19 -25.44 -0.01
N ASP A 53 -5.19 -25.97 -0.73
CA ASP A 53 -5.00 -27.07 -1.67
C ASP A 53 -4.60 -26.50 -3.04
N ASP A 54 -3.41 -26.86 -3.51
CA ASP A 54 -2.84 -26.29 -4.72
C ASP A 54 -3.65 -26.62 -5.98
N LYS A 55 -4.29 -27.80 -6.04
CA LYS A 55 -5.15 -28.16 -7.19
C LYS A 55 -6.39 -27.28 -7.22
N LYS A 56 -7.00 -27.05 -6.06
CA LYS A 56 -8.15 -26.14 -5.94
C LYS A 56 -7.76 -24.69 -6.22
N ALA A 57 -6.54 -24.27 -5.89
CA ALA A 57 -6.04 -22.94 -6.22
C ALA A 57 -5.97 -22.76 -7.75
N ILE A 58 -5.35 -23.72 -8.45
CA ILE A 58 -5.24 -23.73 -9.91
C ILE A 58 -6.63 -23.75 -10.57
N GLU A 59 -7.54 -24.60 -10.08
CA GLU A 59 -8.93 -24.64 -10.58
C GLU A 59 -9.68 -23.31 -10.38
N ALA A 60 -9.36 -22.58 -9.31
CA ALA A 60 -9.91 -21.25 -9.03
C ALA A 60 -9.19 -20.12 -9.81
N GLY A 61 -8.20 -20.43 -10.63
CA GLY A 61 -7.45 -19.47 -11.44
C GLY A 61 -6.50 -18.59 -10.62
N VAL A 62 -6.05 -19.07 -9.45
CA VAL A 62 -5.07 -18.39 -8.59
C VAL A 62 -3.84 -19.26 -8.38
N ASP A 63 -2.72 -18.62 -8.05
CA ASP A 63 -1.48 -19.35 -7.84
C ASP A 63 -1.57 -20.25 -6.59
N PRO A 64 -0.99 -21.47 -6.63
CA PRO A 64 -0.63 -22.22 -5.43
C PRO A 64 0.20 -21.39 -4.46
N LEU A 65 0.25 -21.82 -3.19
CA LEU A 65 1.16 -21.20 -2.23
C LEU A 65 2.59 -21.67 -2.51
N GLU A 66 3.49 -20.74 -2.79
CA GLU A 66 4.91 -21.00 -2.97
C GLU A 66 5.59 -21.08 -1.61
N GLU A 67 6.34 -22.16 -1.34
CA GLU A 67 6.99 -22.33 -0.03
C GLU A 67 8.02 -21.20 0.25
N GLU A 68 8.74 -20.72 -0.78
CA GLU A 68 9.65 -19.58 -0.64
C GLU A 68 8.92 -18.32 -0.19
N ALA A 69 7.72 -18.04 -0.72
CA ALA A 69 6.92 -16.90 -0.29
C ALA A 69 6.45 -17.03 1.17
N LEU A 70 6.08 -18.25 1.59
CA LEU A 70 5.69 -18.52 2.98
C LEU A 70 6.89 -18.42 3.94
N GLU A 71 8.07 -18.88 3.53
CA GLU A 71 9.30 -18.78 4.31
C GLU A 71 9.71 -17.31 4.53
N ILE A 72 9.70 -16.48 3.48
CA ILE A 72 10.01 -15.05 3.56
C ILE A 72 9.08 -14.34 4.56
N THR A 73 7.80 -14.67 4.54
CA THR A 73 6.76 -14.02 5.37
C THR A 73 6.56 -14.69 6.74
N GLY A 74 7.35 -15.73 7.05
CA GLY A 74 7.22 -16.52 8.28
C GLY A 74 5.87 -17.23 8.42
N LYS A 75 5.10 -17.38 7.34
CA LYS A 75 3.78 -18.01 7.34
C LYS A 75 3.91 -19.52 7.15
N ASN A 76 2.85 -20.26 7.53
CA ASN A 76 2.75 -21.67 7.21
C ASN A 76 1.31 -22.07 6.91
N ARG A 77 1.15 -23.07 6.04
CA ARG A 77 -0.16 -23.56 5.57
C ARG A 77 -1.10 -23.96 6.72
N LYS A 78 -0.59 -24.55 7.80
CA LYS A 78 -1.42 -25.00 8.94
C LYS A 78 -2.02 -23.82 9.71
N ALA A 79 -1.26 -22.75 9.90
CA ALA A 79 -1.74 -21.52 10.53
C ALA A 79 -2.71 -20.78 9.61
N LEU A 80 -2.35 -20.64 8.33
CA LEU A 80 -3.19 -20.01 7.31
C LEU A 80 -4.54 -20.72 7.13
N ALA A 81 -4.58 -22.05 7.24
CA ALA A 81 -5.84 -22.81 7.22
C ALA A 81 -6.81 -22.45 8.35
N LYS A 82 -6.33 -21.82 9.43
CA LYS A 82 -7.13 -21.34 10.56
C LYS A 82 -7.47 -19.86 10.48
N ALA A 83 -6.80 -19.09 9.60
CA ALA A 83 -7.03 -17.67 9.42
C ALA A 83 -8.49 -17.37 9.00
N PRO A 84 -9.00 -16.14 9.16
CA PRO A 84 -10.34 -15.78 8.71
C PRO A 84 -10.50 -15.86 7.18
N LEU A 85 -11.72 -16.11 6.71
CA LEU A 85 -11.99 -16.24 5.27
C LEU A 85 -11.79 -14.90 4.54
N PRO A 86 -11.32 -14.91 3.26
CA PRO A 86 -11.06 -13.71 2.47
C PRO A 86 -12.25 -12.74 2.45
N LYS A 87 -13.46 -13.23 2.21
CA LYS A 87 -14.69 -12.43 2.23
C LYS A 87 -14.92 -11.69 3.56
N THR A 88 -14.61 -12.34 4.68
CA THR A 88 -14.80 -11.76 6.03
C THR A 88 -13.77 -10.67 6.30
N VAL A 89 -12.50 -10.92 5.96
CA VAL A 89 -11.43 -9.94 6.15
C VAL A 89 -11.63 -8.75 5.23
N TRP A 90 -11.94 -9.00 3.95
CA TRP A 90 -12.16 -7.94 2.98
C TRP A 90 -13.31 -7.02 3.38
N LYS A 91 -14.41 -7.59 3.87
CA LYS A 91 -15.53 -6.75 4.33
C LYS A 91 -15.12 -5.83 5.48
N LYS A 92 -14.35 -6.34 6.45
CA LYS A 92 -13.82 -5.53 7.55
C LYS A 92 -12.84 -4.46 7.07
N PHE A 93 -12.03 -4.77 6.05
CA PHE A 93 -11.09 -3.83 5.47
C PHE A 93 -11.80 -2.72 4.67
N GLU A 94 -12.81 -3.06 3.87
CA GLU A 94 -13.67 -2.10 3.20
C GLU A 94 -14.35 -1.17 4.22
N ASP A 95 -14.91 -1.73 5.29
CA ASP A 95 -15.52 -0.93 6.36
C ASP A 95 -14.48 -0.04 7.07
N PHE A 96 -13.23 -0.49 7.20
CA PHE A 96 -12.11 0.33 7.69
C PHE A 96 -11.83 1.51 6.76
N CYS A 97 -11.65 1.29 5.45
CA CYS A 97 -11.41 2.35 4.47
C CYS A 97 -12.57 3.35 4.42
N ASN A 98 -13.81 2.86 4.50
CA ASN A 98 -15.02 3.70 4.45
C ASN A 98 -15.15 4.65 5.64
N LYS A 99 -14.60 4.31 6.83
CA LYS A 99 -14.55 5.24 7.98
C LYS A 99 -13.80 6.53 7.66
N PHE A 100 -12.83 6.47 6.73
CA PHE A 100 -12.00 7.60 6.33
C PHE A 100 -12.46 8.23 5.01
N ASN A 101 -13.61 7.81 4.47
CA ASN A 101 -14.26 8.46 3.34
C ASN A 101 -15.22 9.56 3.83
N PHE A 102 -14.73 10.80 3.87
CA PHE A 102 -15.44 11.94 4.47
C PHE A 102 -16.80 12.32 3.81
N ARG A 103 -17.15 11.74 2.67
CA ARG A 103 -18.42 12.00 1.95
C ARG A 103 -19.05 10.75 1.33
N GLY A 104 -18.49 9.56 1.55
CA GLY A 104 -19.04 8.29 1.08
C GLY A 104 -19.04 8.08 -0.44
N SER A 105 -18.37 8.92 -1.23
CA SER A 105 -18.23 8.73 -2.69
C SER A 105 -16.82 8.23 -3.05
N SER A 106 -16.65 7.59 -4.22
CA SER A 106 -15.33 7.13 -4.69
C SER A 106 -14.34 8.30 -4.90
N TYR A 107 -14.83 9.46 -5.33
CA TYR A 107 -14.00 10.66 -5.50
C TYR A 107 -13.58 11.31 -4.17
N THR A 108 -14.21 10.93 -3.07
CA THR A 108 -13.91 11.41 -1.71
C THR A 108 -13.30 10.33 -0.83
N ALA A 109 -13.21 9.10 -1.35
CA ALA A 109 -12.49 8.00 -0.75
C ALA A 109 -11.03 8.39 -0.46
N PRO A 110 -10.41 7.76 0.55
CA PRO A 110 -9.03 8.05 0.89
C PRO A 110 -8.07 7.67 -0.24
N ILE A 111 -6.88 8.26 -0.23
CA ILE A 111 -5.83 8.03 -1.21
C ILE A 111 -5.11 6.74 -0.83
N ALA A 112 -5.02 5.80 -1.76
CA ALA A 112 -4.20 4.60 -1.61
C ALA A 112 -2.71 4.98 -1.61
N ALA A 113 -1.96 4.42 -0.67
CA ALA A 113 -0.52 4.56 -0.57
C ALA A 113 0.14 3.25 -0.14
N GLY A 114 1.38 3.03 -0.54
CA GLY A 114 2.12 1.80 -0.27
C GLY A 114 3.46 1.80 -1.02
N TYR A 115 4.21 0.70 -0.94
CA TYR A 115 5.47 0.54 -1.67
C TYR A 115 5.25 -0.31 -2.92
N ASN A 116 5.52 0.22 -4.12
CA ASN A 116 5.16 -0.46 -5.39
C ASN A 116 3.67 -0.83 -5.49
N ILE A 117 2.83 -0.05 -4.81
CA ILE A 117 1.38 -0.26 -4.69
C ILE A 117 0.66 -0.26 -6.04
N ILE A 118 1.15 0.53 -7.01
CA ILE A 118 0.54 0.59 -8.35
C ILE A 118 0.76 -0.72 -9.10
N GLY A 119 1.96 -1.29 -8.99
CA GLY A 119 2.34 -2.53 -9.66
C GLY A 119 1.85 -3.79 -8.96
N PHE A 120 1.57 -3.74 -7.66
CA PHE A 120 1.36 -4.95 -6.85
C PHE A 120 0.04 -4.96 -6.06
N ASP A 121 -0.08 -4.16 -4.99
CA ASP A 121 -1.21 -4.25 -4.06
C ASP A 121 -2.54 -3.75 -4.62
N LEU A 122 -2.54 -2.72 -5.48
CA LEU A 122 -3.79 -2.23 -6.10
C LEU A 122 -4.42 -3.25 -7.05
N PRO A 123 -3.67 -3.98 -7.90
CA PRO A 123 -4.22 -5.13 -8.61
C PRO A 123 -4.89 -6.17 -7.69
N ILE A 124 -4.29 -6.47 -6.53
CA ILE A 124 -4.87 -7.39 -5.55
C ILE A 124 -6.16 -6.80 -4.95
N ALA A 125 -6.13 -5.52 -4.53
CA ALA A 125 -7.29 -4.83 -3.98
C ALA A 125 -8.46 -4.74 -5.00
N GLN A 126 -8.14 -4.57 -6.28
CA GLN A 126 -9.11 -4.60 -7.38
C GLN A 126 -9.80 -5.97 -7.46
N ARG A 127 -9.03 -7.07 -7.53
CA ARG A 127 -9.56 -8.45 -7.53
C ARG A 127 -10.41 -8.74 -6.30
N MET A 128 -9.96 -8.27 -5.12
CA MET A 128 -10.69 -8.47 -3.87
C MET A 128 -12.02 -7.69 -3.85
N CYS A 129 -12.09 -6.50 -4.45
CA CYS A 129 -13.35 -5.79 -4.66
C CYS A 129 -14.29 -6.56 -5.61
N GLU A 130 -13.78 -7.06 -6.73
CA GLU A 130 -14.58 -7.83 -7.70
C GLU A 130 -15.17 -9.10 -7.09
N MET A 131 -14.39 -9.80 -6.25
CA MET A 131 -14.84 -11.05 -5.61
C MET A 131 -15.75 -10.83 -4.40
N TYR A 132 -15.46 -9.83 -3.56
CA TYR A 132 -16.00 -9.75 -2.20
C TYR A 132 -16.47 -8.36 -1.76
N GLY A 133 -16.20 -7.31 -2.52
CA GLY A 133 -16.43 -5.92 -2.12
C GLY A 133 -17.29 -5.14 -3.10
N THR A 134 -17.12 -3.82 -3.08
CA THR A 134 -17.82 -2.89 -3.98
C THR A 134 -16.93 -2.43 -5.13
N THR A 135 -17.54 -2.34 -6.30
CA THR A 135 -16.97 -1.71 -7.49
C THR A 135 -17.86 -0.56 -7.97
N ASP A 136 -17.28 0.39 -8.69
CA ASP A 136 -18.01 1.43 -9.38
C ASP A 136 -18.71 0.88 -10.64
N THR A 137 -19.48 1.74 -11.32
CA THR A 137 -20.23 1.35 -12.53
C THR A 137 -19.33 0.95 -13.72
N ARG A 138 -18.01 1.13 -13.62
CA ARG A 138 -17.02 0.72 -14.61
C ARG A 138 -16.23 -0.52 -14.15
N GLY A 139 -16.67 -1.17 -13.06
CA GLY A 139 -16.03 -2.35 -12.49
C GLY A 139 -14.75 -2.04 -11.71
N ARG A 140 -14.40 -0.78 -11.44
CA ARG A 140 -13.18 -0.43 -10.70
C ARG A 140 -13.46 -0.46 -9.20
N GLN A 141 -12.47 -0.79 -8.38
CA GLN A 141 -12.56 -0.69 -6.93
C GLN A 141 -13.08 0.71 -6.51
N SER A 142 -13.96 0.75 -5.51
CA SER A 142 -14.53 2.01 -5.00
C SER A 142 -14.05 2.42 -3.61
N ILE A 143 -13.19 1.61 -2.98
CA ILE A 143 -12.70 1.83 -1.61
C ILE A 143 -11.61 2.92 -1.51
N PHE A 144 -10.89 3.17 -2.60
CA PHE A 144 -9.85 4.20 -2.71
C PHE A 144 -10.16 5.20 -3.82
N ASN A 145 -9.55 6.37 -3.71
CA ASN A 145 -9.65 7.42 -4.70
C ASN A 145 -9.21 6.91 -6.10
N PRO A 146 -10.01 7.14 -7.17
CA PRO A 146 -9.64 6.64 -8.49
C PRO A 146 -8.53 7.45 -9.18
N ILE A 147 -8.32 8.70 -8.74
CA ILE A 147 -7.38 9.65 -9.37
C ILE A 147 -6.03 9.60 -8.66
N PHE A 148 -6.03 9.93 -7.37
CA PHE A 148 -4.80 10.11 -6.60
C PHE A 148 -4.35 8.81 -5.96
N LYS A 149 -3.05 8.54 -6.08
CA LYS A 149 -2.33 7.40 -5.48
C LYS A 149 -0.96 7.91 -5.05
N LEU A 150 -0.39 7.33 -4.00
CA LEU A 150 0.96 7.64 -3.54
C LEU A 150 1.79 6.36 -3.51
N ASP A 151 2.48 6.09 -4.60
CA ASP A 151 3.47 5.02 -4.65
C ASP A 151 4.79 5.52 -4.07
N LEU A 152 5.19 4.94 -2.95
CA LEU A 152 6.42 5.35 -2.28
C LEU A 152 7.66 5.02 -3.11
N MET A 153 7.63 3.96 -3.93
CA MET A 153 8.76 3.62 -4.80
C MET A 153 8.97 4.70 -5.86
N ASP A 154 7.89 5.15 -6.52
CA ASP A 154 7.93 6.26 -7.48
C ASP A 154 8.40 7.57 -6.81
N MET A 155 7.92 7.84 -5.60
CA MET A 155 8.33 9.01 -4.83
C MET A 155 9.83 8.97 -4.52
N VAL A 156 10.34 7.85 -4.02
CA VAL A 156 11.78 7.69 -3.74
C VAL A 156 12.57 7.92 -5.02
N PHE A 157 12.24 7.22 -6.11
CA PHE A 157 12.90 7.37 -7.40
C PHE A 157 12.94 8.84 -7.86
N SER A 158 11.80 9.56 -7.79
CA SER A 158 11.73 10.96 -8.23
C SER A 158 12.69 11.91 -7.49
N TRP A 159 13.09 11.56 -6.26
CA TRP A 159 14.01 12.35 -5.45
C TRP A 159 15.46 11.85 -5.51
N THR A 160 15.69 10.62 -5.95
CA THR A 160 17.00 9.97 -5.87
C THR A 160 17.58 9.55 -7.21
N GLU A 161 16.87 9.70 -8.33
CA GLU A 161 17.30 9.22 -9.65
C GLU A 161 18.68 9.72 -10.10
N ASN A 162 19.05 10.95 -9.71
CA ASN A 162 20.36 11.53 -10.01
C ASN A 162 21.33 11.55 -8.79
N ASN A 163 21.04 10.78 -7.74
CA ASN A 163 21.88 10.70 -6.56
C ASN A 163 22.81 9.48 -6.63
N ARG A 164 24.10 9.72 -6.90
CA ARG A 164 25.12 8.66 -7.03
C ARG A 164 25.34 7.83 -5.76
N GLU A 165 25.00 8.36 -4.59
CA GLU A 165 25.14 7.67 -3.31
C GLU A 165 23.94 6.77 -3.00
N PHE A 166 22.85 6.88 -3.76
CA PHE A 166 21.62 6.13 -3.55
C PHE A 166 21.61 4.87 -4.44
N LYS A 167 21.99 3.72 -3.85
CA LYS A 167 22.38 2.52 -4.61
C LYS A 167 21.24 1.57 -4.95
N SER A 168 20.10 1.67 -4.29
CA SER A 168 18.96 0.77 -4.47
C SER A 168 17.66 1.46 -4.10
N ILE A 169 16.55 1.00 -4.68
CA ILE A 169 15.18 1.37 -4.31
C ILE A 169 14.44 0.17 -3.71
N SER A 170 15.14 -0.74 -3.02
CA SER A 170 14.47 -1.77 -2.21
C SER A 170 14.06 -1.21 -0.86
N MET A 171 13.01 -1.78 -0.25
CA MET A 171 12.60 -1.39 1.10
C MET A 171 13.71 -1.64 2.12
N ASP A 172 14.45 -2.75 2.01
CA ASP A 172 15.55 -3.05 2.93
C ASP A 172 16.67 -2.02 2.87
N PHE A 173 17.06 -1.61 1.66
CA PHE A 173 18.04 -0.53 1.50
C PHE A 173 17.51 0.79 2.08
N LEU A 174 16.23 1.11 1.88
CA LEU A 174 15.62 2.29 2.47
C LEU A 174 15.62 2.25 4.00
N ARG A 175 15.28 1.10 4.61
CA ARG A 175 15.34 0.89 6.06
C ARG A 175 16.75 1.15 6.59
N GLU A 176 17.77 0.59 5.94
CA GLU A 176 19.17 0.80 6.30
C GLU A 176 19.59 2.27 6.11
N TYR A 177 19.38 2.82 4.91
CA TYR A 177 19.76 4.19 4.54
C TYR A 177 19.12 5.26 5.44
N MET A 178 17.86 5.05 5.84
CA MET A 178 17.12 5.98 6.70
C MET A 178 17.30 5.71 8.20
N GLY A 179 18.09 4.70 8.57
CA GLY A 179 18.44 4.41 9.96
C GLY A 179 17.29 3.85 10.79
N PHE A 180 16.46 2.97 10.21
CA PHE A 180 15.47 2.22 10.99
C PHE A 180 16.16 1.31 12.00
N PRO A 181 15.59 1.13 13.21
CA PRO A 181 16.19 0.29 14.25
C PRO A 181 16.20 -1.19 13.82
N GLU A 182 17.12 -1.99 14.38
CA GLU A 182 17.26 -3.42 14.05
C GLU A 182 15.95 -4.19 14.24
N GLU A 183 15.20 -3.91 15.30
CA GLU A 183 13.89 -4.53 15.56
C GLU A 183 12.89 -4.33 14.39
N SER A 184 13.00 -3.21 13.66
CA SER A 184 12.15 -2.94 12.51
C SER A 184 12.53 -3.81 11.32
N LYS A 185 13.83 -4.03 11.14
CA LYS A 185 14.41 -4.81 10.04
C LYS A 185 14.24 -6.31 10.26
N GLU A 186 14.36 -6.78 11.51
CA GLU A 186 14.13 -8.17 11.90
C GLU A 186 12.67 -8.60 11.72
N ASN A 187 11.73 -7.66 11.81
CA ASN A 187 10.30 -7.90 11.60
C ASN A 187 9.84 -7.53 10.18
N ALA A 188 10.75 -7.40 9.20
CA ALA A 188 10.37 -7.23 7.79
C ALA A 188 9.59 -8.45 7.29
N HIS A 189 8.74 -8.25 6.26
CA HIS A 189 7.85 -9.28 5.72
C HIS A 189 6.74 -9.72 6.70
N ASP A 190 6.41 -8.83 7.64
CA ASP A 190 5.11 -8.76 8.28
C ASP A 190 4.41 -7.47 7.82
N ALA A 191 3.25 -7.62 7.16
CA ALA A 191 2.54 -6.49 6.57
C ALA A 191 2.32 -5.32 7.55
N LEU A 192 2.11 -5.58 8.85
CA LEU A 192 1.91 -4.47 9.80
C LEU A 192 3.20 -3.70 10.06
N GLN A 193 4.34 -4.37 10.16
CA GLN A 193 5.63 -3.69 10.25
C GLN A 193 5.97 -2.95 8.96
N ASP A 194 5.77 -3.60 7.81
CA ASP A 194 6.05 -3.02 6.49
C ASP A 194 5.20 -1.77 6.22
N VAL A 195 3.92 -1.76 6.63
CA VAL A 195 3.07 -0.57 6.57
C VAL A 195 3.54 0.54 7.50
N LYS A 196 4.03 0.24 8.70
CA LYS A 196 4.56 1.27 9.62
C LYS A 196 5.81 1.93 9.02
N ASP A 197 6.72 1.14 8.47
CA ASP A 197 7.95 1.64 7.88
C ASP A 197 7.63 2.49 6.65
N THR A 198 6.82 1.94 5.74
CA THR A 198 6.29 2.65 4.57
C THR A 198 5.62 3.97 4.96
N ALA A 199 4.76 3.97 5.99
CA ALA A 199 4.08 5.17 6.45
C ALA A 199 5.06 6.22 6.98
N ASN A 200 6.06 5.82 7.77
CA ASN A 200 7.07 6.74 8.30
C ASN A 200 7.91 7.38 7.18
N ILE A 201 8.36 6.58 6.22
CA ILE A 201 9.11 7.07 5.06
C ILE A 201 8.23 8.02 4.24
N LEU A 202 7.00 7.62 3.90
CA LEU A 202 6.04 8.44 3.18
C LEU A 202 5.81 9.79 3.88
N ILE A 203 5.60 9.78 5.21
CA ILE A 203 5.44 11.01 6.01
C ILE A 203 6.68 11.90 5.88
N LYS A 204 7.90 11.34 5.93
CA LYS A 204 9.15 12.09 5.78
C LYS A 204 9.21 12.77 4.41
N PHE A 205 8.94 12.04 3.33
CA PHE A 205 8.93 12.59 1.97
C PHE A 205 7.83 13.65 1.78
N LEU A 206 6.61 13.41 2.26
CA LEU A 206 5.52 14.39 2.16
C LEU A 206 5.82 15.66 2.96
N LYS A 207 6.42 15.55 4.16
CA LYS A 207 6.86 16.73 4.93
C LYS A 207 7.94 17.51 4.17
N PHE A 208 8.91 16.81 3.58
CA PHE A 208 9.96 17.42 2.77
C PHE A 208 9.38 18.15 1.54
N GLN A 209 8.55 17.47 0.75
CA GLN A 209 7.87 18.04 -0.43
C GLN A 209 7.08 19.30 -0.09
N ARG A 210 6.32 19.28 1.01
CA ARG A 210 5.53 20.44 1.46
C ARG A 210 6.41 21.61 1.86
N ASN A 211 7.52 21.36 2.55
CA ASN A 211 8.49 22.38 2.93
C ASN A 211 9.15 23.04 1.70
N ILE A 212 9.54 22.24 0.71
CA ILE A 212 10.09 22.78 -0.55
C ILE A 212 9.03 23.57 -1.31
N SER A 213 7.84 23.01 -1.50
CA SER A 213 6.75 23.66 -2.22
C SER A 213 6.36 25.02 -1.62
N GLN A 214 6.44 25.19 -0.31
CA GLN A 214 6.18 26.48 0.36
C GLN A 214 7.22 27.55 0.03
N LYS A 215 8.44 27.14 -0.32
CA LYS A 215 9.57 28.02 -0.63
C LYS A 215 9.75 28.25 -2.13
N THR A 216 9.09 27.45 -2.97
CA THR A 216 9.18 27.54 -4.43
C THR A 216 8.09 28.44 -5.00
N LYS A 217 8.49 29.46 -5.78
CA LYS A 217 7.55 30.32 -6.52
C LYS A 217 7.23 29.71 -7.88
N PHE A 218 6.18 28.89 -7.94
CA PHE A 218 5.68 28.35 -9.21
C PHE A 218 4.84 29.35 -10.01
N GLU A 219 4.25 30.35 -9.34
CA GLU A 219 3.44 31.35 -10.02
C GLU A 219 4.28 32.10 -11.06
N LYS A 220 3.85 32.00 -12.33
CA LYS A 220 4.50 32.64 -13.48
C LYS A 220 5.97 32.23 -13.65
N ALA A 221 6.35 31.02 -13.25
CA ALA A 221 7.74 30.53 -13.32
C ALA A 221 8.35 30.58 -14.74
N PHE A 222 7.53 30.56 -15.79
CA PHE A 222 7.97 30.62 -17.19
C PHE A 222 7.57 31.93 -17.90
N ALA A 223 7.15 32.97 -17.16
CA ALA A 223 6.65 34.20 -17.76
C ALA A 223 7.74 35.06 -18.44
N ASN A 224 9.01 34.78 -18.18
CA ASN A 224 10.16 35.42 -18.84
C ASN A 224 10.57 34.73 -20.17
N GLY A 225 9.90 33.63 -20.56
CA GLY A 225 10.22 32.90 -21.79
C GLY A 225 11.41 31.95 -21.70
N GLU A 226 11.96 31.71 -20.50
CA GLU A 226 12.98 30.70 -20.28
C GLU A 226 12.34 29.32 -20.17
N PHE A 227 12.36 28.57 -21.28
CA PHE A 227 11.90 27.18 -21.33
C PHE A 227 13.10 26.22 -21.32
N TYR A 228 12.92 25.06 -20.69
CA TYR A 228 13.95 24.02 -20.61
C TYR A 228 13.90 23.02 -21.79
N VAL A 229 12.82 23.06 -22.58
CA VAL A 229 12.58 22.23 -23.78
C VAL A 229 11.98 23.07 -24.89
#